data_AF-A0A847QCY3-F1
#
_entry.id   AF-A0A847QCY3-F1
#
_cell.length_a   1.000
_cell.length_b   1.000
_cell.length_c   1.000
_cell.angle_alpha   90.00
_cell.angle_beta   90.00
_cell.angle_gamma   90.00
#
_symmetry.space_group_name_H-M   'P 1'
#
loop_
_entity.id
_entity.type
_entity.pdbx_description
1 polymer ?
#
loop_
_entity_poly.entity_id
_entity_poly.type
_entity_poly.pdbx_seq_one_letter_code
_entity_poly.pdbx_strand_id
1 'polypeptide(L)'
;MDLFTKKAQKKIYISKLDCEAIVSLMNNGFTFIDSCNLIENNQNKNMFKTIKSKLEIGEEISKVFLEFCPLEYKSYFISFIKFLPFKNSLSLAISIYNESKNQRKIYLKKMVYPLLMLICTIVGIYVFILIAFPVLISLMKEFNNDLNHIIKIQKISYILLNILFVFISLILLLILFYIQKNNKVKGYKLISKFKISRLIKLLVCNDFARFYEQCLSIGCSTLESINILKSLNEKPVIVFLADKIDKALLKGEPMEKAFKSIYFDKGLYRFLNISMYISNMDEMIKGYIKVNEIKINKFYNIFLYSIQIITYSSISLVLVFVYQILMMPLNIISNL
;
A
#
# COMPACT_ATOMS: atom_id res chain seq x y z
N MET A 1 35.94 -22.34 -28.40
CA MET A 1 36.30 -21.36 -27.37
C MET A 1 35.98 -20.00 -27.98
N ASP A 2 34.76 -19.48 -27.74
CA ASP A 2 34.33 -18.08 -27.98
C ASP A 2 32.79 -18.00 -27.92
N LEU A 3 32.25 -18.16 -26.71
CA LEU A 3 30.81 -18.03 -26.44
C LEU A 3 30.54 -17.32 -25.11
N PHE A 4 31.41 -16.42 -24.66
CA PHE A 4 31.20 -15.68 -23.40
C PHE A 4 31.84 -14.29 -23.38
N THR A 5 31.39 -13.36 -24.22
CA THR A 5 31.65 -11.92 -24.01
C THR A 5 30.46 -11.03 -24.37
N LYS A 6 29.23 -11.44 -24.01
CA LYS A 6 28.15 -10.45 -23.81
C LYS A 6 28.34 -9.79 -22.44
N LYS A 7 29.29 -8.85 -22.35
CA LYS A 7 29.39 -7.91 -21.24
C LYS A 7 28.05 -7.18 -21.15
N ALA A 8 27.25 -7.49 -20.13
CA ALA A 8 26.02 -6.76 -19.85
C ALA A 8 26.39 -5.30 -19.59
N GLN A 9 26.20 -4.43 -20.59
CA GLN A 9 26.27 -2.99 -20.41
C GLN A 9 25.27 -2.62 -19.32
N LYS A 10 25.79 -2.19 -18.17
CA LYS A 10 25.00 -1.71 -17.04
C LYS A 10 24.17 -0.53 -17.58
N LYS A 11 22.87 -0.71 -17.79
CA LYS A 11 21.99 0.35 -18.29
C LYS A 11 22.15 1.57 -17.40
N ILE A 12 22.65 2.65 -17.97
CA ILE A 12 22.83 3.92 -17.28
C ILE A 12 21.46 4.59 -17.28
N TYR A 13 20.90 4.86 -16.11
CA TYR A 13 19.61 5.53 -15.92
C TYR A 13 19.81 6.92 -15.34
N ILE A 14 18.99 7.89 -15.74
CA ILE A 14 18.96 9.23 -15.12
C ILE A 14 18.65 9.04 -13.63
N SER A 15 19.28 9.80 -12.73
CA SER A 15 18.93 9.66 -11.31
C SER A 15 17.54 10.25 -11.03
N LYS A 16 16.92 9.87 -9.90
CA LYS A 16 15.61 10.42 -9.52
C LYS A 16 15.67 11.92 -9.27
N LEU A 17 16.75 12.34 -8.59
CA LEU A 17 17.01 13.73 -8.29
C LEU A 17 17.21 14.53 -9.58
N ASP A 18 17.90 13.97 -10.57
CA ASP A 18 18.04 14.61 -11.88
C ASP A 18 16.67 14.76 -12.58
N CYS A 19 15.80 13.75 -12.54
CA CYS A 19 14.45 13.84 -13.11
C CYS A 19 13.61 14.94 -12.42
N GLU A 20 13.67 14.99 -11.09
CA GLU A 20 12.98 16.01 -10.28
C GLU A 20 13.53 17.42 -10.57
N ALA A 21 14.85 17.55 -10.70
CA ALA A 21 15.52 18.80 -11.04
C ALA A 21 15.17 19.27 -12.46
N ILE A 22 15.13 18.35 -13.44
CA ILE A 22 14.69 18.66 -14.82
C ILE A 22 13.26 19.22 -14.80
N VAL A 23 12.32 18.55 -14.13
CA VAL A 23 10.93 19.03 -14.05
C VAL A 23 10.85 20.39 -13.36
N SER A 24 11.61 20.60 -12.28
CA SER A 24 11.66 21.89 -11.57
C SER A 24 12.13 23.02 -12.48
N LEU A 25 13.22 22.81 -13.23
CA LEU A 25 13.74 23.79 -14.19
C LEU A 25 12.76 24.02 -15.35
N MET A 26 12.17 22.97 -15.90
CA MET A 26 11.17 23.11 -16.96
C MET A 26 9.89 23.83 -16.50
N ASN A 27 9.51 23.71 -15.23
CA ASN A 27 8.42 24.49 -14.65
C ASN A 27 8.77 25.98 -14.53
N ASN A 28 10.04 26.31 -14.33
CA ASN A 28 10.56 27.68 -14.31
C ASN A 28 10.85 28.26 -15.71
N GLY A 29 10.48 27.55 -16.78
CA GLY A 29 10.58 28.03 -18.16
C GLY A 29 11.84 27.62 -18.92
N PHE A 30 12.76 26.86 -18.31
CA PHE A 30 13.93 26.34 -19.01
C PHE A 30 13.54 25.25 -20.02
N THR A 31 14.27 25.15 -21.14
CA THR A 31 14.09 24.02 -22.07
C THR A 31 14.65 22.73 -21.46
N PHE A 32 14.28 21.58 -22.02
CA PHE A 32 14.83 20.29 -21.58
C PHE A 32 16.37 20.24 -21.71
N ILE A 33 16.91 20.78 -22.80
CA ILE A 33 18.36 20.81 -23.06
C ILE A 33 19.07 21.72 -22.05
N ASP A 34 18.53 22.92 -21.81
CA ASP A 34 19.08 23.85 -20.82
C ASP A 34 19.05 23.24 -19.42
N SER A 35 17.96 22.55 -19.09
CA SER A 35 17.84 21.84 -17.83
C SER A 35 18.96 20.81 -17.68
N CYS A 36 19.18 19.97 -18.70
CA CYS A 36 20.28 18.99 -18.71
C CYS A 36 21.66 19.64 -18.60
N ASN A 37 21.89 20.83 -19.19
CA ASN A 37 23.15 21.55 -19.06
C ASN A 37 23.39 22.03 -17.63
N LEU A 38 22.36 22.57 -16.97
CA LEU A 38 22.46 23.14 -15.62
C LEU A 38 22.70 22.08 -14.54
N ILE A 39 22.14 20.87 -14.69
CA ILE A 39 22.30 19.77 -13.74
C ILE A 39 23.42 18.78 -14.11
N GLU A 40 24.21 19.10 -15.14
CA GLU A 40 25.31 18.25 -15.60
C GLU A 40 26.38 18.11 -14.51
N ASN A 41 26.74 16.86 -14.19
CA ASN A 41 27.76 16.48 -13.23
C ASN A 41 28.61 15.33 -13.79
N ASN A 42 29.71 14.99 -13.12
CA ASN A 42 30.62 13.94 -13.59
C ASN A 42 29.94 12.56 -13.77
N GLN A 43 28.80 12.30 -13.10
CA GLN A 43 28.09 11.03 -13.16
C GLN A 43 27.12 10.94 -14.34
N ASN A 44 26.42 12.02 -14.68
CA ASN A 44 25.38 12.05 -15.72
C ASN A 44 25.86 12.63 -17.07
N LYS A 45 27.07 13.23 -17.11
CA LYS A 45 27.67 13.85 -18.30
C LYS A 45 27.61 13.01 -19.58
N ASN A 46 28.05 11.76 -19.51
CA ASN A 46 28.08 10.88 -20.70
C ASN A 46 26.67 10.56 -21.21
N MET A 47 25.71 10.44 -20.29
CA MET A 47 24.32 10.20 -20.64
C MET A 47 23.69 11.43 -21.27
N PHE A 48 23.83 12.61 -20.65
CA PHE A 48 23.27 13.84 -21.22
C PHE A 48 23.90 14.18 -22.56
N LYS A 49 25.19 13.90 -22.78
CA LYS A 49 25.79 13.97 -24.13
C LYS A 49 25.09 13.07 -25.13
N THR A 50 24.81 11.82 -24.77
CA THR A 50 24.12 10.86 -25.64
C THR A 50 22.67 11.27 -25.92
N ILE A 51 21.97 11.80 -24.91
CA ILE A 51 20.61 12.32 -25.06
C ILE A 51 20.62 13.51 -26.01
N LYS A 52 21.51 14.50 -25.80
CA LYS A 52 21.64 15.68 -26.66
C LYS A 52 21.95 15.28 -28.11
N SER A 53 22.91 14.40 -28.34
CA SER A 53 23.26 13.95 -29.70
C SER A 53 22.08 13.29 -30.42
N LYS A 54 21.26 12.50 -29.72
CA LYS A 54 20.06 11.88 -30.31
C LYS A 54 18.98 12.92 -30.65
N LEU A 55 18.82 13.93 -29.80
CA LEU A 55 17.89 15.04 -30.05
C LEU A 55 18.34 15.91 -31.23
N GLU A 56 19.65 16.15 -31.38
CA GLU A 56 20.22 16.87 -32.52
C GLU A 56 19.98 16.15 -33.85
N ILE A 57 19.94 14.82 -33.85
CA ILE A 57 19.58 13.99 -35.02
C ILE A 57 18.06 14.03 -35.31
N GLY A 58 17.26 14.69 -34.46
CA GLY A 58 15.82 14.85 -34.64
C GLY A 58 14.98 13.75 -34.00
N GLU A 59 15.55 12.91 -33.12
CA GLU A 59 14.75 11.96 -32.35
C GLU A 59 13.81 12.69 -31.36
N GLU A 60 12.61 12.14 -31.18
CA GLU A 60 11.59 12.71 -30.30
C GLU A 60 12.01 12.60 -28.82
N ILE A 61 11.92 13.70 -28.06
CA ILE A 61 12.33 13.76 -26.64
C ILE A 61 11.70 12.65 -25.79
N SER A 62 10.41 12.36 -26.05
CA SER A 62 9.66 11.29 -25.38
C SER A 62 10.34 9.92 -25.54
N LYS A 63 10.78 9.58 -26.77
CA LYS A 63 11.41 8.30 -27.10
C LYS A 63 12.82 8.21 -26.54
N VAL A 64 13.63 9.26 -26.69
CA VAL A 64 14.99 9.30 -26.17
C VAL A 64 14.98 9.15 -24.65
N PHE A 65 14.15 9.94 -23.96
CA PHE A 65 14.09 9.90 -22.49
C PHE A 65 13.60 8.54 -21.96
N LEU A 66 12.69 7.86 -22.67
CA LEU A 66 12.20 6.52 -22.29
C LEU A 66 13.30 5.47 -22.17
N GLU A 67 14.41 5.60 -22.92
CA GLU A 67 15.55 4.70 -22.85
C GLU A 67 16.32 4.84 -21.53
N PHE A 68 16.47 6.08 -21.06
CA PHE A 68 17.25 6.45 -19.88
C PHE A 68 16.41 6.66 -18.61
N CYS A 69 15.08 6.66 -18.73
CA CYS A 69 14.15 6.89 -17.62
C CYS A 69 14.27 5.79 -16.54
N PRO A 70 14.33 6.16 -15.24
CA PRO A 70 14.25 5.20 -14.13
C PRO A 70 13.08 4.23 -14.29
N LEU A 71 13.31 2.94 -14.02
CA LEU A 71 12.28 1.89 -14.14
C LEU A 71 10.98 2.22 -13.37
N GLU A 72 11.11 2.92 -12.25
CA GLU A 72 10.01 3.25 -11.36
C GLU A 72 9.10 4.37 -11.90
N TYR A 73 9.67 5.37 -12.56
CA TYR A 73 8.91 6.41 -13.23
C TYR A 73 8.45 5.95 -14.61
N LYS A 74 9.26 5.14 -15.29
CA LYS A 74 9.03 4.65 -16.65
C LYS A 74 7.67 3.98 -16.81
N SER A 75 7.22 3.19 -15.83
CA SER A 75 5.92 2.50 -15.89
C SER A 75 4.74 3.47 -15.94
N TYR A 76 4.80 4.56 -15.17
CA TYR A 76 3.79 5.63 -15.19
C TYR A 76 3.96 6.52 -16.43
N PHE A 77 5.19 6.92 -16.72
CA PHE A 77 5.53 7.83 -17.82
C PHE A 77 5.09 7.30 -19.20
N ILE A 78 5.29 6.00 -19.49
CA ILE A 78 4.80 5.35 -20.73
C ILE A 78 3.29 5.49 -20.89
N SER A 79 2.55 5.50 -19.78
CA SER A 79 1.10 5.60 -19.78
C SER A 79 0.66 7.05 -20.08
N PHE A 80 1.37 8.03 -19.52
CA PHE A 80 1.02 9.45 -19.61
C PHE A 80 1.44 10.11 -20.91
N ILE A 81 2.58 9.73 -21.47
CA ILE A 81 3.12 10.33 -22.70
C ILE A 81 2.22 10.17 -23.93
N LYS A 82 1.23 9.26 -23.85
CA LYS A 82 0.20 9.05 -24.89
C LYS A 82 -0.86 10.16 -24.92
N PHE A 83 -1.03 10.87 -23.81
CA PHE A 83 -2.10 11.86 -23.62
C PHE A 83 -1.56 13.24 -23.27
N LEU A 84 -0.35 13.33 -22.72
CA LEU A 84 0.22 14.55 -22.18
C LEU A 84 1.56 14.91 -22.83
N PRO A 85 1.88 16.21 -22.94
CA PRO A 85 3.21 16.67 -23.31
C PRO A 85 4.29 16.10 -22.39
N PHE A 86 5.53 16.05 -22.87
CA PHE A 86 6.68 15.50 -22.15
C PHE A 86 6.81 16.01 -20.71
N LYS A 87 6.79 17.34 -20.54
CA LYS A 87 6.91 18.01 -19.23
C LYS A 87 5.85 17.50 -18.24
N ASN A 88 4.58 17.53 -18.67
CA ASN A 88 3.43 17.16 -17.85
C ASN A 88 3.40 15.65 -17.56
N SER A 89 3.83 14.83 -18.52
CA SER A 89 3.96 13.38 -18.33
C SER A 89 5.00 13.04 -17.28
N LEU A 90 6.16 13.71 -17.32
CA LEU A 90 7.24 13.47 -16.36
C LEU A 90 6.87 13.98 -14.96
N SER A 91 6.29 15.19 -14.88
CA SER A 91 5.84 15.75 -13.59
C SER A 91 4.79 14.87 -12.92
N LEU A 92 3.80 14.38 -13.68
CA LEU A 92 2.75 13.49 -13.18
C LEU A 92 3.30 12.11 -12.76
N ALA A 93 4.26 11.55 -13.51
CA ALA A 93 4.90 10.29 -13.15
C ALA A 93 5.69 10.39 -11.83
N ILE A 94 6.40 11.50 -11.63
CA ILE A 94 7.16 11.77 -10.41
C ILE A 94 6.21 11.97 -9.22
N SER A 95 5.17 12.81 -9.36
CA SER A 95 4.22 13.09 -8.29
C SER A 95 3.48 11.84 -7.82
N ILE A 96 2.92 11.05 -8.75
CA ILE A 96 2.23 9.78 -8.45
C ILE A 96 3.14 8.80 -7.73
N TYR A 97 4.37 8.63 -8.22
CA TYR A 97 5.31 7.70 -7.61
C TYR A 97 5.72 8.16 -6.22
N ASN A 98 6.11 9.43 -6.06
CA ASN A 98 6.57 9.97 -4.78
C ASN A 98 5.46 9.94 -3.73
N GLU A 99 4.23 10.29 -4.10
CA GLU A 99 3.11 10.24 -3.18
C GLU A 99 2.78 8.79 -2.78
N SER A 100 2.70 7.87 -3.75
CA SER A 100 2.50 6.44 -3.48
C SER A 100 3.59 5.87 -2.57
N LYS A 101 4.85 6.26 -2.79
CA LYS A 101 6.00 5.85 -1.97
C LYS A 101 5.92 6.42 -0.56
N ASN A 102 5.57 7.69 -0.41
CA ASN A 102 5.43 8.34 0.89
C ASN A 102 4.27 7.74 1.69
N GLN A 103 3.12 7.51 1.07
CA GLN A 103 2.00 6.83 1.70
C GLN A 103 2.39 5.42 2.17
N ARG A 104 3.06 4.63 1.32
CA ARG A 104 3.57 3.31 1.71
C ARG A 104 4.52 3.40 2.89
N LYS A 105 5.44 4.37 2.92
CA LYS A 105 6.34 4.59 4.06
C LYS A 105 5.56 4.94 5.34
N ILE A 106 4.58 5.83 5.26
CA ILE A 106 3.74 6.23 6.40
C ILE A 106 2.97 5.01 6.94
N TYR A 107 2.33 4.24 6.06
CA TYR A 107 1.57 3.06 6.47
C TYR A 107 2.49 1.96 7.05
N LEU A 108 3.64 1.71 6.45
CA LEU A 108 4.61 0.77 7.01
C LEU A 108 5.08 1.20 8.40
N LYS A 109 5.48 2.47 8.57
CA LYS A 109 5.91 2.98 9.88
C LYS A 109 4.81 2.83 10.94
N LYS A 110 3.55 3.11 10.58
CA LYS A 110 2.40 2.94 11.49
C LYS A 110 2.10 1.47 11.84
N MET A 111 2.38 0.53 10.93
CA MET A 111 2.07 -0.90 11.11
C MET A 111 3.21 -1.72 11.72
N VAL A 112 4.47 -1.25 11.67
CA VAL A 112 5.63 -1.98 12.18
C VAL A 112 5.50 -2.27 13.68
N TYR A 113 5.14 -1.26 14.49
CA TYR A 113 5.05 -1.42 15.95
C TYR A 113 4.01 -2.48 16.38
N PRO A 114 2.74 -2.43 15.91
CA PRO A 114 1.75 -3.45 16.24
C PRO A 114 2.11 -4.84 15.73
N LEU A 115 2.69 -4.95 14.53
CA LEU A 115 3.11 -6.24 13.98
C LEU A 115 4.20 -6.85 14.85
N LEU A 116 5.19 -6.06 15.27
CA LEU A 116 6.25 -6.51 16.15
C LEU A 116 5.69 -6.94 17.51
N MET A 117 4.79 -6.15 18.10
CA MET A 117 4.10 -6.54 19.34
C MET A 117 3.35 -7.87 19.19
N LEU A 118 2.55 -8.02 18.13
CA LEU A 118 1.76 -9.22 17.88
C LEU A 118 2.66 -10.45 17.70
N ILE A 119 3.76 -10.32 16.95
CA ILE A 119 4.76 -11.39 16.79
C ILE A 119 5.38 -11.75 18.14
N CYS A 120 5.83 -10.76 18.92
CA CYS A 120 6.41 -10.99 20.26
C CYS A 120 5.41 -11.71 21.18
N THR A 121 4.14 -11.33 21.16
CA THR A 121 3.09 -11.99 21.94
C THR A 121 2.86 -13.43 21.49
N ILE A 122 2.74 -13.70 20.18
CA ILE A 122 2.58 -15.08 19.67
C ILE A 122 3.79 -15.94 20.08
N VAL A 123 5.00 -15.43 19.87
CA VAL A 123 6.23 -16.15 20.25
C VAL A 123 6.29 -16.37 21.76
N GLY A 124 5.95 -15.36 22.56
CA GLY A 124 5.90 -15.46 24.02
C GLY A 124 4.92 -16.52 24.50
N ILE A 125 3.70 -16.56 23.94
CA ILE A 125 2.70 -17.59 24.26
C ILE A 125 3.19 -18.98 23.82
N TYR A 126 3.83 -19.08 22.67
CA TYR A 126 4.37 -20.34 22.16
C TYR A 126 5.49 -20.89 23.07
N VAL A 127 6.45 -20.04 23.45
CA VAL A 127 7.51 -20.39 24.40
C VAL A 127 6.94 -20.77 25.76
N PHE A 128 5.93 -20.03 26.24
CA PHE A 128 5.24 -20.33 27.49
C PHE A 128 4.64 -21.74 27.47
N ILE A 129 3.93 -22.13 26.41
CA ILE A 129 3.29 -23.45 26.32
C ILE A 129 4.32 -24.58 26.20
N LEU A 130 5.43 -24.37 25.51
CA LEU A 130 6.45 -25.40 25.30
C LEU A 130 7.41 -25.59 26.49
N ILE A 131 7.77 -24.52 27.19
CA ILE A 131 8.83 -24.56 28.21
C ILE A 131 8.24 -24.36 29.60
N ALA A 132 7.49 -23.27 29.83
CA ALA A 132 7.00 -22.95 31.16
C ALA A 132 5.86 -23.88 31.59
N PHE A 133 4.91 -24.18 30.71
CA PHE A 133 3.74 -25.00 31.04
C PHE A 133 4.11 -26.43 31.49
N PRO A 134 5.03 -27.17 30.85
CA PRO A 134 5.46 -28.47 31.34
C PRO A 134 6.13 -28.42 32.71
N VAL A 135 6.99 -27.41 32.96
CA VAL A 135 7.65 -27.22 34.26
C VAL A 135 6.62 -26.96 35.35
N LEU A 136 5.59 -26.16 35.04
CA LEU A 136 4.48 -25.91 35.95
C LEU A 136 3.68 -27.19 36.28
N ILE A 137 3.48 -28.08 35.30
CA ILE A 137 2.84 -29.39 35.54
C ILE A 137 3.72 -30.30 36.41
N SER A 138 5.04 -30.33 36.19
CA SER A 138 5.92 -31.17 37.00
C SER A 138 5.94 -30.74 38.45
N LEU A 139 5.94 -29.43 38.73
CA LEU A 139 5.84 -28.91 40.08
C LEU A 139 4.53 -29.35 40.76
N MET A 140 3.38 -29.25 40.08
CA MET A 140 2.12 -29.67 40.66
C MET A 140 1.98 -31.19 40.86
N LYS A 141 2.73 -32.00 40.11
CA LYS A 141 2.77 -33.46 40.33
C LYS A 141 3.29 -33.83 41.71
N GLU A 142 4.21 -33.03 42.24
CA GLU A 142 4.80 -33.26 43.56
C GLU A 142 3.80 -33.00 44.70
N PHE A 143 2.75 -32.21 44.46
CA PHE A 143 1.74 -31.85 45.46
C PHE A 143 0.48 -32.74 45.43
N ASN A 144 0.49 -33.89 44.73
CA ASN A 144 -0.62 -34.87 44.70
C ASN A 144 -2.00 -34.32 44.29
N ASN A 145 -2.05 -33.28 43.46
CA ASN A 145 -3.32 -32.76 42.94
C ASN A 145 -3.82 -33.55 41.71
N ASP A 146 -5.14 -33.54 41.47
CA ASP A 146 -5.75 -34.12 40.27
C ASP A 146 -5.30 -33.37 38.98
N LEU A 147 -4.22 -33.85 38.37
CA LEU A 147 -3.58 -33.20 37.22
C LEU A 147 -4.32 -33.39 35.89
N ASN A 148 -5.32 -34.27 35.85
CA ASN A 148 -6.02 -34.63 34.63
C ASN A 148 -6.67 -33.41 33.95
N HIS A 149 -7.17 -32.44 34.72
CA HIS A 149 -7.74 -31.21 34.19
C HIS A 149 -6.68 -30.29 33.56
N ILE A 150 -5.52 -30.18 34.20
CA ILE A 150 -4.45 -29.25 33.78
C ILE A 150 -3.73 -29.78 32.53
N ILE A 151 -3.49 -31.09 32.46
CA ILE A 151 -2.94 -31.74 31.27
C ILE A 151 -3.91 -31.60 30.08
N LYS A 152 -5.23 -31.67 30.30
CA LYS A 152 -6.22 -31.41 29.24
C LYS A 152 -6.15 -29.96 28.74
N ILE A 153 -6.03 -28.98 29.64
CA ILE A 153 -5.87 -27.56 29.28
C ILE A 153 -4.62 -27.35 28.43
N GLN A 154 -3.49 -27.99 28.77
CA GLN A 154 -2.26 -27.93 27.96
C GLN A 154 -2.47 -28.44 26.53
N LYS A 155 -3.15 -29.59 26.38
CA LYS A 155 -3.42 -30.16 25.06
C LYS A 155 -4.33 -29.25 24.25
N ILE A 156 -5.38 -28.69 24.87
CA ILE A 156 -6.30 -27.77 24.22
C ILE A 156 -5.59 -26.49 23.78
N SER A 157 -4.74 -25.91 24.64
CA SER A 157 -4.00 -24.69 24.31
C SER A 157 -3.02 -24.91 23.15
N TYR A 158 -2.33 -26.05 23.11
CA TYR A 158 -1.48 -26.44 21.99
C TYR A 158 -2.26 -26.61 20.67
N ILE A 159 -3.42 -27.27 20.72
CA ILE A 159 -4.30 -27.43 19.55
C ILE A 159 -4.79 -26.07 19.04
N LEU A 160 -5.26 -25.20 19.94
CA LEU A 160 -5.73 -23.86 19.58
C LEU A 160 -4.62 -23.03 18.93
N LEU A 161 -3.39 -23.13 19.43
CA LEU A 161 -2.26 -22.39 18.88
C LEU A 161 -1.88 -22.89 17.48
N ASN A 162 -1.91 -24.21 17.26
CA ASN A 162 -1.73 -24.79 15.93
C ASN A 162 -2.84 -24.37 14.95
N ILE A 163 -4.10 -24.34 15.40
CA ILE A 163 -5.23 -23.84 14.59
C ILE A 163 -4.99 -22.37 14.21
N LEU A 164 -4.53 -21.53 15.15
CA LEU A 164 -4.19 -20.14 14.87
C LEU A 164 -3.07 -20.03 13.82
N PHE A 165 -2.02 -20.85 13.90
CA PHE A 165 -0.96 -20.87 12.88
C PHE A 165 -1.46 -21.30 11.50
N VAL A 166 -2.30 -22.33 11.43
CA VAL A 166 -2.93 -22.78 10.17
C VAL A 166 -3.79 -21.66 9.59
N PHE A 167 -4.57 -20.98 10.44
CA PHE A 167 -5.41 -19.86 10.03
C PHE A 167 -4.60 -18.67 9.51
N ILE A 168 -3.52 -18.29 10.19
CA ILE A 168 -2.59 -17.24 9.75
C ILE A 168 -1.93 -17.62 8.42
N SER A 169 -1.50 -18.87 8.27
CA SER A 169 -0.90 -19.38 7.02
C SER A 169 -1.90 -19.31 5.86
N LEU A 170 -3.16 -19.70 6.08
CA LEU A 170 -4.21 -19.63 5.07
C LEU A 170 -4.53 -18.18 4.67
N ILE A 171 -4.55 -17.25 5.62
CA ILE A 171 -4.67 -15.80 5.32
C ILE A 171 -3.48 -15.32 4.49
N LEU A 172 -2.26 -15.71 4.84
CA LEU A 172 -1.06 -15.34 4.09
C LEU A 172 -1.12 -15.83 2.64
N LEU A 173 -1.56 -17.07 2.44
CA LEU A 173 -1.71 -17.69 1.12
C LEU A 173 -2.77 -16.95 0.28
N LEU A 174 -3.92 -16.60 0.88
CA LEU A 174 -4.93 -15.76 0.24
C LEU A 174 -4.36 -14.39 -0.16
N ILE A 175 -3.61 -13.75 0.72
CA ILE A 175 -2.96 -12.45 0.44
C ILE A 175 -2.00 -12.58 -0.75
N LEU A 176 -1.14 -13.61 -0.76
CA LEU A 176 -0.20 -13.87 -1.85
C LEU A 176 -0.92 -14.09 -3.19
N PHE A 177 -2.02 -14.83 -3.17
CA PHE A 177 -2.84 -15.09 -4.35
C PHE A 177 -3.47 -13.79 -4.93
N TYR A 178 -3.96 -12.90 -4.06
CA TYR A 178 -4.59 -11.64 -4.48
C TYR A 178 -3.60 -10.49 -4.73
N ILE A 179 -2.36 -10.59 -4.28
CA ILE A 179 -1.28 -9.63 -4.61
C ILE A 179 -0.90 -9.71 -6.09
N GLN A 180 -1.08 -10.87 -6.73
CA GLN A 180 -0.77 -11.04 -8.15
C GLN A 180 -1.58 -10.07 -9.02
N LYS A 181 -0.90 -9.38 -9.94
CA LYS A 181 -1.47 -8.31 -10.78
C LYS A 181 -2.75 -8.73 -11.50
N ASN A 182 -2.79 -9.97 -12.01
CA ASN A 182 -3.93 -10.52 -12.75
C ASN A 182 -5.17 -10.77 -11.86
N ASN A 183 -4.96 -10.98 -10.56
CA ASN A 183 -6.03 -11.32 -9.62
C ASN A 183 -6.49 -10.16 -8.75
N LYS A 184 -5.75 -9.03 -8.71
CA LYS A 184 -6.12 -7.83 -7.92
C LYS A 184 -7.55 -7.36 -8.18
N VAL A 185 -7.96 -7.31 -9.45
CA VAL A 185 -9.33 -6.87 -9.83
C VAL A 185 -10.38 -7.89 -9.40
N LYS A 186 -10.11 -9.19 -9.55
CA LYS A 186 -11.03 -10.26 -9.12
C LYS A 186 -11.21 -10.23 -7.60
N GLY A 187 -10.10 -10.10 -6.85
CA GLY A 187 -10.12 -9.95 -5.39
C GLY A 187 -10.91 -8.72 -4.96
N TYR A 188 -10.69 -7.58 -5.59
CA TYR A 188 -11.45 -6.37 -5.28
C TYR A 188 -12.96 -6.54 -5.54
N LYS A 189 -13.34 -7.17 -6.66
CA LYS A 189 -14.75 -7.46 -6.98
C LYS A 189 -15.42 -8.42 -5.99
N LEU A 190 -14.67 -9.40 -5.47
CA LEU A 190 -15.18 -10.32 -4.46
C LEU A 190 -15.36 -9.61 -3.12
N ILE A 191 -14.32 -8.91 -2.68
CA ILE A 191 -14.29 -8.18 -1.42
C ILE A 191 -15.39 -7.12 -1.39
N SER A 192 -15.59 -6.36 -2.47
CA SER A 192 -16.56 -5.25 -2.51
C SER A 192 -18.01 -5.66 -2.22
N LYS A 193 -18.35 -6.96 -2.37
CA LYS A 193 -19.66 -7.52 -2.00
C LYS A 193 -19.87 -7.65 -0.49
N PHE A 194 -18.80 -7.77 0.30
CA PHE A 194 -18.87 -7.93 1.74
C PHE A 194 -18.91 -6.58 2.47
N LYS A 195 -19.62 -6.52 3.61
CA LYS A 195 -19.67 -5.30 4.45
C LYS A 195 -18.29 -4.90 5.00
N ILE A 196 -17.39 -5.87 5.20
CA ILE A 196 -16.02 -5.66 5.69
C ILE A 196 -15.14 -4.85 4.71
N SER A 197 -15.58 -4.69 3.45
CA SER A 197 -14.84 -3.98 2.40
C SER A 197 -14.78 -2.47 2.55
N ARG A 198 -15.43 -1.88 3.57
CA ARG A 198 -15.50 -0.42 3.72
C ARG A 198 -14.10 0.23 3.73
N LEU A 199 -13.15 -0.34 4.48
CA LEU A 199 -11.78 0.16 4.53
C LEU A 199 -11.09 0.06 3.17
N ILE A 200 -11.22 -1.08 2.50
CA ILE A 200 -10.59 -1.34 1.21
C ILE A 200 -11.16 -0.40 0.13
N LYS A 201 -12.48 -0.17 0.13
CA LYS A 201 -13.13 0.80 -0.76
C LYS A 201 -12.66 2.23 -0.48
N LEU A 202 -12.54 2.61 0.79
CA LEU A 202 -12.01 3.92 1.16
C LEU A 202 -10.57 4.12 0.65
N LEU A 203 -9.69 3.13 0.85
CA LEU A 203 -8.31 3.19 0.35
C LEU A 203 -8.25 3.31 -1.17
N VAL A 204 -8.99 2.46 -1.89
CA VAL A 204 -9.00 2.47 -3.36
C VAL A 204 -9.61 3.74 -3.92
N CYS A 205 -10.71 4.24 -3.34
CA CYS A 205 -11.33 5.50 -3.78
C CYS A 205 -10.44 6.71 -3.45
N ASN A 206 -9.69 6.66 -2.35
CA ASN A 206 -8.73 7.70 -2.01
C ASN A 206 -7.56 7.73 -3.00
N ASP A 207 -7.03 6.57 -3.38
CA ASP A 207 -5.99 6.47 -4.43
C ASP A 207 -6.51 6.95 -5.79
N PHE A 208 -7.74 6.55 -6.16
CA PHE A 208 -8.39 7.04 -7.37
C PHE A 208 -8.52 8.57 -7.35
N ALA A 209 -9.04 9.13 -6.26
CA ALA A 209 -9.24 10.57 -6.11
C ALA A 209 -7.93 11.35 -6.17
N ARG A 210 -6.84 10.84 -5.56
CA ARG A 210 -5.51 11.45 -5.65
C ARG A 210 -4.98 11.49 -7.07
N PHE A 211 -5.05 10.38 -7.80
CA PHE A 211 -4.56 10.38 -9.19
C PHE A 211 -5.44 11.24 -10.10
N TYR A 212 -6.74 11.28 -9.84
CA TYR A 212 -7.65 12.19 -10.54
C TYR A 212 -7.33 13.66 -10.25
N GLU A 213 -7.12 14.04 -8.98
CA GLU A 213 -6.71 15.38 -8.57
C GLU A 213 -5.37 15.81 -9.19
N GLN A 214 -4.39 14.90 -9.26
CA GLN A 214 -3.11 15.20 -9.90
C GLN A 214 -3.24 15.45 -11.41
N CYS A 215 -4.21 14.83 -12.08
CA CYS A 215 -4.51 15.16 -13.47
C CYS A 215 -5.17 16.55 -13.58
N LEU A 216 -6.14 16.84 -12.70
CA LEU A 216 -6.84 18.13 -12.66
C LEU A 216 -5.90 19.30 -12.35
N SER A 217 -4.97 19.14 -11.41
CA SER A 217 -4.01 20.18 -11.02
C SER A 217 -3.01 20.56 -12.12
N ILE A 218 -2.79 19.67 -13.10
CA ILE A 218 -2.01 19.94 -14.32
C ILE A 218 -2.88 20.57 -15.43
N GLY A 219 -4.19 20.70 -15.20
CA GLY A 219 -5.15 21.28 -16.13
C GLY A 219 -5.78 20.29 -17.11
N CYS A 220 -5.69 18.97 -16.85
CA CYS A 220 -6.33 17.99 -17.72
C CYS A 220 -7.86 18.10 -17.62
N SER A 221 -8.55 17.90 -18.74
CA SER A 221 -10.02 17.77 -18.72
C SER A 221 -10.45 16.51 -17.96
N THR A 222 -11.72 16.44 -17.58
CA THR A 222 -12.28 15.26 -16.87
C THR A 222 -12.15 13.97 -17.70
N LEU A 223 -12.44 14.06 -19.01
CA LEU A 223 -12.31 12.94 -19.94
C LEU A 223 -10.85 12.52 -20.16
N GLU A 224 -9.93 13.46 -20.35
CA GLU A 224 -8.49 13.15 -20.44
C GLU A 224 -7.99 12.49 -19.16
N SER A 225 -8.38 13.01 -18.00
CA SER A 225 -8.01 12.45 -16.69
C SER A 225 -8.47 10.99 -16.55
N ILE A 226 -9.71 10.67 -16.97
CA ILE A 226 -10.22 9.30 -16.96
C ILE A 226 -9.43 8.40 -17.93
N ASN A 227 -9.10 8.89 -19.13
CA ASN A 227 -8.31 8.14 -20.11
C ASN A 227 -6.87 7.88 -19.62
N ILE A 228 -6.26 8.87 -18.95
CA ILE A 228 -4.97 8.72 -18.27
C ILE A 228 -5.08 7.63 -17.21
N LEU A 229 -6.09 7.67 -16.33
CA LEU A 229 -6.31 6.66 -15.29
C LEU A 229 -6.53 5.25 -15.84
N LYS A 230 -7.20 5.11 -16.99
CA LYS A 230 -7.38 3.83 -17.70
C LYS A 230 -6.07 3.24 -18.24
N SER A 231 -5.09 4.09 -18.54
CA SER A 231 -3.79 3.66 -19.04
C SER A 231 -2.81 3.17 -17.96
N LEU A 232 -3.15 3.33 -16.67
CA LEU A 232 -2.28 3.02 -15.53
C LEU A 232 -2.07 1.51 -15.30
N ASN A 233 -1.15 0.93 -16.07
CA ASN A 233 -0.80 -0.48 -15.95
C ASN A 233 -0.38 -0.92 -14.53
N GLU A 234 0.24 -0.04 -13.74
CA GLU A 234 0.68 -0.36 -12.37
C GLU A 234 -0.49 -0.51 -11.38
N LYS A 235 -1.65 0.03 -11.69
CA LYS A 235 -2.79 0.17 -10.78
C LYS A 235 -4.07 -0.43 -11.39
N PRO A 236 -4.17 -1.77 -11.51
CA PRO A 236 -5.24 -2.42 -12.26
C PRO A 236 -6.64 -2.21 -11.65
N VAL A 237 -6.75 -2.00 -10.33
CA VAL A 237 -8.04 -1.69 -9.69
C VAL A 237 -8.50 -0.27 -10.07
N ILE A 238 -7.59 0.67 -10.23
CA ILE A 238 -7.89 2.05 -10.63
C ILE A 238 -8.31 2.06 -12.10
N VAL A 239 -7.60 1.32 -12.96
CA VAL A 239 -8.01 1.10 -14.36
C VAL A 239 -9.43 0.55 -14.43
N PHE A 240 -9.76 -0.46 -13.62
CA PHE A 240 -11.11 -1.02 -13.56
C PHE A 240 -12.17 0.01 -13.14
N LEU A 241 -11.86 0.89 -12.17
CA LEU A 241 -12.78 1.95 -11.75
C LEU A 241 -12.94 3.02 -12.83
N ALA A 242 -11.85 3.43 -13.48
CA ALA A 242 -11.86 4.40 -14.56
C ALA A 242 -12.65 3.89 -15.77
N ASP A 243 -12.45 2.62 -16.16
CA ASP A 243 -13.25 1.95 -17.21
C ASP A 243 -14.75 1.93 -16.89
N LYS A 244 -15.11 1.82 -15.61
CA LYS A 244 -16.52 1.82 -15.19
C LYS A 244 -17.14 3.21 -15.32
N ILE A 245 -16.40 4.25 -14.96
CA ILE A 245 -16.85 5.64 -15.10
C ILE A 245 -16.97 5.99 -16.59
N ASP A 246 -15.94 5.69 -17.38
CA ASP A 246 -15.92 5.94 -18.83
C ASP A 246 -17.12 5.30 -19.54
N LYS A 247 -17.42 4.03 -19.24
CA LYS A 247 -18.60 3.34 -19.80
C LYS A 247 -19.94 3.95 -19.38
N ALA A 248 -20.03 4.58 -18.21
CA ALA A 248 -21.24 5.26 -17.77
C ALA A 248 -21.38 6.60 -18.49
N LEU A 249 -20.29 7.36 -18.60
CA LEU A 249 -20.26 8.63 -19.33
C LEU A 249 -20.58 8.44 -20.83
N LEU A 250 -20.04 7.40 -21.47
CA LEU A 250 -20.33 7.07 -22.87
C LEU A 250 -21.82 6.72 -23.10
N LYS A 251 -22.55 6.33 -22.06
CA LYS A 251 -24.00 6.10 -22.12
C LYS A 251 -24.83 7.37 -21.90
N GLY A 252 -24.18 8.52 -21.72
CA GLY A 252 -24.84 9.78 -21.37
C GLY A 252 -25.29 9.85 -19.91
N GLU A 253 -24.79 8.95 -19.04
CA GLU A 253 -25.05 9.11 -17.60
C GLU A 253 -24.28 10.32 -17.07
N PRO A 254 -24.90 11.16 -16.24
CA PRO A 254 -24.22 12.30 -15.64
C PRO A 254 -23.11 11.81 -14.69
N MET A 255 -22.05 12.61 -14.58
CA MET A 255 -20.79 12.23 -13.93
C MET A 255 -21.00 11.70 -12.51
N GLU A 256 -21.87 12.29 -11.72
CA GLU A 256 -22.10 11.89 -10.34
C GLU A 256 -22.79 10.52 -10.26
N LYS A 257 -23.70 10.21 -11.21
CA LYS A 257 -24.29 8.88 -11.33
C LYS A 257 -23.27 7.82 -11.75
N ALA A 258 -22.23 8.18 -12.52
CA ALA A 258 -21.16 7.26 -12.88
C ALA A 258 -20.40 6.69 -11.66
N PHE A 259 -20.33 7.44 -10.55
CA PHE A 259 -19.74 6.99 -9.29
C PHE A 259 -20.71 6.24 -8.37
N LYS A 260 -21.99 6.15 -8.74
CA LYS A 260 -23.01 5.41 -7.99
C LYS A 260 -22.88 3.90 -8.24
N SER A 261 -21.83 3.29 -7.68
CA SER A 261 -21.59 1.84 -7.80
C SER A 261 -21.16 1.20 -6.48
N ILE A 262 -21.35 -0.13 -6.37
CA ILE A 262 -20.93 -0.94 -5.21
C ILE A 262 -19.40 -0.87 -4.99
N TYR A 263 -18.66 -0.55 -6.06
CA TYR A 263 -17.20 -0.47 -6.07
C TYR A 263 -16.66 0.85 -5.55
N PHE A 264 -17.49 1.89 -5.42
CA PHE A 264 -17.08 3.17 -4.85
C PHE A 264 -17.53 3.29 -3.39
N ASP A 265 -16.80 4.09 -2.61
CA ASP A 265 -17.26 4.52 -1.30
C ASP A 265 -18.43 5.50 -1.46
N LYS A 266 -19.45 5.36 -0.61
CA LYS A 266 -20.64 6.23 -0.62
C LYS A 266 -20.29 7.70 -0.41
N GLY A 267 -19.18 7.98 0.27
CA GLY A 267 -18.68 9.33 0.49
C GLY A 267 -18.25 10.02 -0.80
N LEU A 268 -17.66 9.28 -1.76
CA LEU A 268 -17.22 9.86 -3.03
C LEU A 268 -18.40 10.36 -3.85
N TYR A 269 -19.43 9.52 -3.97
CA TYR A 269 -20.69 9.88 -4.64
C TYR A 269 -21.32 11.14 -4.03
N ARG A 270 -21.40 11.21 -2.69
CA ARG A 270 -21.96 12.38 -2.00
C ARG A 270 -21.13 13.64 -2.23
N PHE A 271 -19.80 13.52 -2.23
CA PHE A 271 -18.91 14.65 -2.49
C PHE A 271 -19.08 15.18 -3.91
N LEU A 272 -19.15 14.28 -4.90
CA LEU A 272 -19.29 14.65 -6.31
C LEU A 272 -20.66 15.27 -6.62
N ASN A 273 -21.73 14.74 -6.02
CA ASN A 273 -23.06 15.36 -6.11
C ASN A 273 -23.07 16.81 -5.61
N ILE A 274 -22.32 17.12 -4.53
CA ILE A 274 -22.25 18.48 -3.98
C ILE A 274 -21.34 19.35 -4.83
N SER A 275 -20.23 18.80 -5.34
CA SER A 275 -19.22 19.58 -6.08
C SER A 275 -19.71 20.12 -7.42
N MET A 276 -20.77 19.55 -7.99
CA MET A 276 -21.33 20.01 -9.27
C MET A 276 -21.92 21.42 -9.20
N TYR A 277 -22.25 21.89 -7.99
CA TYR A 277 -22.73 23.25 -7.75
C TYR A 277 -21.58 24.23 -7.42
N ILE A 278 -20.33 23.76 -7.45
CA ILE A 278 -19.14 24.53 -7.06
C ILE A 278 -18.22 24.63 -8.28
N SER A 279 -17.67 25.83 -8.53
CA SER A 279 -16.85 26.11 -9.72
C SER A 279 -15.45 25.48 -9.69
N ASN A 280 -15.01 24.94 -8.54
CA ASN A 280 -13.66 24.42 -8.36
C ASN A 280 -13.64 22.93 -7.97
N MET A 281 -13.70 22.05 -8.97
CA MET A 281 -13.68 20.59 -8.77
C MET A 281 -12.36 20.11 -8.14
N ASP A 282 -11.24 20.74 -8.46
CA ASP A 282 -9.91 20.40 -7.92
C ASP A 282 -9.88 20.53 -6.39
N GLU A 283 -10.28 21.69 -5.86
CA GLU A 283 -10.37 21.92 -4.41
C GLU A 283 -11.34 20.95 -3.72
N MET A 284 -12.44 20.60 -4.37
CA MET A 284 -13.42 19.65 -3.83
C MET A 284 -12.84 18.23 -3.71
N ILE A 285 -12.10 17.76 -4.72
CA ILE A 285 -11.43 16.46 -4.64
C ILE A 285 -10.32 16.48 -3.58
N LYS A 286 -9.55 17.57 -3.47
CA LYS A 286 -8.58 17.76 -2.36
C LYS A 286 -9.27 17.66 -0.99
N GLY A 287 -10.44 18.28 -0.84
CA GLY A 287 -11.27 18.17 0.36
C GLY A 287 -11.70 16.74 0.67
N TYR A 288 -12.16 16.00 -0.35
CA TYR A 288 -12.51 14.59 -0.23
C TYR A 288 -11.33 13.72 0.23
N ILE A 289 -10.15 13.92 -0.38
CA ILE A 289 -8.92 13.20 -0.03
C ILE A 289 -8.58 13.43 1.45
N LYS A 290 -8.58 14.69 1.92
CA LYS A 290 -8.30 15.03 3.33
C LYS A 290 -9.29 14.35 4.29
N VAL A 291 -10.59 14.40 3.99
CA VAL A 291 -11.62 13.75 4.82
C VAL A 291 -11.44 12.24 4.84
N ASN A 292 -11.08 11.63 3.72
CA ASN A 292 -10.81 10.21 3.64
C ASN A 292 -9.55 9.79 4.39
N GLU A 293 -8.47 10.57 4.34
CA GLU A 293 -7.27 10.33 5.13
C GLU A 293 -7.58 10.31 6.63
N ILE A 294 -8.43 11.23 7.11
CA ILE A 294 -8.90 11.23 8.50
C ILE A 294 -9.66 9.93 8.82
N LYS A 295 -10.59 9.50 7.96
CA LYS A 295 -11.34 8.25 8.16
C LYS A 295 -10.43 7.02 8.16
N ILE A 296 -9.49 6.95 7.21
CA ILE A 296 -8.52 5.86 7.09
C ILE A 296 -7.64 5.82 8.35
N ASN A 297 -7.13 6.96 8.82
CA ASN A 297 -6.36 7.05 10.06
C ASN A 297 -7.18 6.62 11.28
N LYS A 298 -8.47 6.98 11.36
CA LYS A 298 -9.35 6.51 12.43
C LYS A 298 -9.49 4.99 12.45
N PHE A 299 -9.69 4.36 11.29
CA PHE A 299 -9.74 2.90 11.20
C PHE A 299 -8.43 2.26 11.62
N TYR A 300 -7.29 2.82 11.20
CA TYR A 300 -5.98 2.35 11.66
C TYR A 300 -5.88 2.43 13.18
N ASN A 301 -6.21 3.57 13.80
CA ASN A 301 -6.15 3.71 15.25
C ASN A 301 -7.03 2.69 15.99
N ILE A 302 -8.25 2.45 15.51
CA ILE A 302 -9.13 1.40 16.08
C ILE A 302 -8.48 0.02 15.99
N PHE A 303 -7.87 -0.31 14.84
CA PHE A 303 -7.13 -1.56 14.66
C PHE A 303 -5.90 -1.66 15.59
N LEU A 304 -5.15 -0.57 15.76
CA LEU A 304 -4.01 -0.48 16.68
C LEU A 304 -4.44 -0.79 18.12
N TYR A 305 -5.47 -0.10 18.62
CA TYR A 305 -5.99 -0.32 19.97
C TYR A 305 -6.54 -1.74 20.16
N SER A 306 -7.20 -2.30 19.13
CA SER A 306 -7.69 -3.68 19.18
C SER A 306 -6.55 -4.68 19.37
N ILE A 307 -5.45 -4.52 18.62
CA ILE A 307 -4.25 -5.36 18.78
C ILE A 307 -3.68 -5.20 20.19
N GLN A 308 -3.52 -3.96 20.67
CA GLN A 308 -2.95 -3.71 22.00
C GLN A 308 -3.77 -4.38 23.11
N ILE A 309 -5.10 -4.24 23.07
CA ILE A 309 -6.00 -4.88 24.04
C ILE A 309 -5.82 -6.39 24.02
N ILE A 310 -5.76 -7.02 22.84
CA ILE A 310 -5.54 -8.47 22.71
C ILE A 310 -4.18 -8.87 23.29
N THR A 311 -3.12 -8.12 22.96
CA THR A 311 -1.76 -8.43 23.45
C THR A 311 -1.66 -8.33 24.97
N TYR A 312 -2.12 -7.23 25.58
CA TYR A 312 -2.06 -7.06 27.03
C TYR A 312 -2.99 -8.01 27.78
N SER A 313 -4.18 -8.29 27.24
CA SER A 313 -5.08 -9.29 27.80
C SER A 313 -4.43 -10.68 27.80
N SER A 314 -3.76 -11.06 26.70
CA SER A 314 -3.10 -12.38 26.62
C SER A 314 -1.91 -12.51 27.58
N ILE A 315 -1.08 -11.46 27.72
CA ILE A 315 0.04 -11.44 28.66
C ILE A 315 -0.47 -11.50 30.10
N SER A 316 -1.51 -10.71 30.42
CA SER A 316 -2.13 -10.69 31.75
C SER A 316 -2.69 -12.06 32.12
N LEU A 317 -3.37 -12.72 31.18
CA LEU A 317 -3.90 -14.07 31.38
C LEU A 317 -2.76 -15.07 31.67
N VAL A 318 -1.67 -15.03 30.91
CA VAL A 318 -0.49 -15.88 31.17
C VAL A 318 0.09 -15.64 32.57
N LEU A 319 0.24 -14.37 32.97
CA LEU A 319 0.76 -14.02 34.30
C LEU A 319 -0.13 -14.53 35.44
N VAL A 320 -1.45 -14.41 35.30
CA VAL A 320 -2.40 -14.94 36.30
C VAL A 320 -2.28 -16.45 36.41
N PHE A 321 -2.18 -17.16 35.28
CA PHE A 321 -1.99 -18.62 35.30
C PHE A 321 -0.67 -19.03 35.99
N VAL A 322 0.43 -18.34 35.69
CA VAL A 322 1.72 -18.58 36.36
C VAL A 322 1.62 -18.34 37.85
N TYR A 323 1.04 -17.22 38.26
CA TYR A 323 0.90 -16.85 39.66
C TYR A 323 0.04 -17.86 40.45
N GLN A 324 -1.09 -18.29 39.88
CA GLN A 324 -1.97 -19.29 40.51
C GLN A 324 -1.22 -20.59 40.79
N ILE A 325 -0.43 -21.07 39.83
CA ILE A 325 0.31 -22.32 39.98
C ILE A 325 1.44 -22.18 41.00
N LEU A 326 2.14 -21.04 41.03
CA LEU A 326 3.22 -20.80 42.00
C LEU A 326 2.73 -20.63 43.44
N MET A 327 1.55 -20.04 43.66
CA MET A 327 0.97 -19.85 45.01
C MET A 327 0.25 -21.09 45.55
N MET A 328 -0.16 -22.00 44.68
CA MET A 328 -0.78 -23.26 45.06
C MET A 328 0.02 -24.07 46.10
N PRO A 329 1.34 -24.31 45.95
CA PRO A 329 2.11 -25.01 46.96
C PRO A 329 2.22 -24.26 48.29
N LEU A 330 2.29 -22.92 48.27
CA LEU A 330 2.33 -22.11 49.49
C LEU A 330 1.03 -22.21 50.30
N ASN A 331 -0.12 -22.23 49.64
CA ASN A 331 -1.42 -22.40 50.29
C ASN A 331 -1.60 -23.81 50.89
N ILE A 332 -0.96 -24.83 50.32
CA ILE A 332 -0.96 -26.19 50.87
C ILE A 332 -0.09 -26.24 52.14
N ILE A 333 1.06 -25.56 52.13
CA ILE A 333 1.98 -25.49 53.28
C ILE A 333 1.41 -24.64 54.43
N SER A 334 0.63 -23.58 54.15
CA SER A 334 0.01 -22.76 55.19
C SER A 334 -1.23 -23.37 55.85
N ASN A 335 -1.81 -24.40 55.22
CA ASN A 335 -2.99 -25.12 55.72
C ASN A 335 -2.63 -26.48 56.36
N LEU A 336 -1.33 -26.79 56.45
CA LEU A 336 -0.75 -27.82 57.32
C LEU A 336 -0.29 -27.16 58.63
#